data_AF-A0A6L8GBZ6-F1
#
_entry.id   AF-A0A6L8GBZ6-F1
#
_cell.length_a   1.000
_cell.length_b   1.000
_cell.length_c   1.000
_cell.angle_alpha   90.00
_cell.angle_beta   90.00
_cell.angle_gamma   90.00
#
_symmetry.space_group_name_H-M   'P 1'
#
loop_
_entity.id
_entity.type
_entity.pdbx_description
1 polymer ?
#
loop_
_entity_poly.entity_id
_entity_poly.type
_entity_poly.pdbx_seq_one_letter_code
_entity_poly.pdbx_strand_id
1 'polypeptide(L)' 'MSDRHWSKLQALPFHHRNPFDRMLIAQSAAEAMPLLTSDAEFARYGIAILDSTQ' A
#
# COMPACT_ATOMS: atom_id res chain seq x y z
N MET A 1 0.82 10.35 -11.44
CA MET A 1 0.18 10.19 -10.12
C MET A 1 -1.11 10.98 -10.18
N SER A 2 -2.25 10.30 -10.32
CA SER A 2 -3.54 10.99 -10.37
C SER A 2 -3.95 11.45 -8.97
N ASP A 3 -4.85 12.43 -8.87
CA ASP A 3 -5.28 13.02 -7.60
C ASP A 3 -5.71 11.98 -6.56
N ARG A 4 -6.30 10.86 -7.02
CA ARG A 4 -6.75 9.75 -6.16
C ARG A 4 -5.61 9.04 -5.42
N HIS A 5 -4.45 8.85 -6.05
CA HIS A 5 -3.28 8.22 -5.41
C HIS A 5 -2.70 9.13 -4.33
N TRP A 6 -2.63 10.43 -4.63
CA TRP A 6 -2.08 11.42 -3.73
C TRP A 6 -2.93 11.57 -2.46
N SER A 7 -4.27 11.62 -2.59
CA SER A 7 -5.17 11.65 -1.43
C SER A 7 -5.00 10.42 -0.53
N LYS A 8 -4.84 9.22 -1.13
CA LYS A 8 -4.59 8.00 -0.35
C LYS A 8 -3.26 8.06 0.38
N LEU A 9 -2.18 8.49 -0.29
CA LEU A 9 -0.85 8.61 0.29
C LEU A 9 -0.81 9.56 1.50
N GLN A 10 -1.49 10.70 1.41
CA GLN A 10 -1.58 11.67 2.51
C GLN A 10 -2.33 11.13 3.73
N ALA A 11 -3.34 10.28 3.51
CA ALA A 11 -4.14 9.69 4.57
C ALA A 11 -3.48 8.46 5.23
N LEU A 12 -2.34 7.97 4.72
CA LEU A 12 -1.71 6.75 5.23
C LEU A 12 -1.15 6.95 6.65
N PRO A 13 -1.46 6.04 7.61
CA PRO A 13 -0.80 6.01 8.89
C PRO A 13 0.71 5.72 8.73
N PHE A 14 1.50 6.20 9.68
CA PHE A 14 2.96 6.15 9.59
C PHE A 14 3.54 4.84 10.16
N HIS A 15 3.36 3.73 9.43
CA HIS A 15 4.01 2.44 9.76
C HIS A 15 5.30 2.24 8.96
N HIS A 16 5.33 2.60 7.68
CA HIS A 16 6.53 2.54 6.84
C HIS A 16 7.21 3.90 6.73
N ARG A 17 8.55 3.92 6.84
CA ARG A 17 9.38 5.12 6.62
C ARG A 17 9.80 5.27 5.17
N ASN A 18 9.89 4.15 4.44
CA ASN A 18 10.28 4.13 3.05
C ASN A 18 9.18 4.80 2.18
N PRO A 19 9.51 5.85 1.43
CA PRO A 19 8.52 6.55 0.61
C PRO A 19 7.96 5.69 -0.53
N PHE A 20 8.73 4.71 -1.04
CA PHE A 20 8.27 3.83 -2.11
C PHE A 20 7.22 2.83 -1.64
N ASP A 21 7.41 2.23 -0.46
CA ASP A 21 6.44 1.31 0.14
C ASP A 21 5.10 2.02 0.36
N ARG A 22 5.15 3.27 0.85
CA ARG A 22 3.96 4.10 1.03
C ARG A 22 3.27 4.42 -0.30
N MET A 23 4.03 4.63 -1.37
CA MET A 23 3.47 4.84 -2.71
C MET A 23 2.76 3.58 -3.23
N LEU A 24 3.36 2.41 -3.05
CA LEU A 24 2.76 1.12 -3.44
C LEU A 24 1.45 0.87 -2.68
N ILE A 25 1.42 1.14 -1.37
CA ILE A 25 0.21 1.05 -0.54
C ILE A 25 -0.87 1.99 -1.07
N ALA A 26 -0.52 3.25 -1.35
CA ALA A 26 -1.47 4.25 -1.83
C ALA A 26 -2.08 3.85 -3.19
N GLN A 27 -1.28 3.25 -4.08
CA GLN A 27 -1.74 2.74 -5.37
C GLN A 27 -2.65 1.53 -5.21
N SER A 28 -2.25 0.53 -4.41
CA SER A 28 -3.08 -0.64 -4.09
C SER A 28 -4.44 -0.22 -3.51
N ALA A 29 -4.44 0.71 -2.55
CA ALA A 29 -5.66 1.22 -1.92
C ALA A 29 -6.55 2.05 -2.87
N ALA A 30 -5.96 2.77 -3.83
CA ALA A 30 -6.73 3.54 -4.80
C ALA A 30 -7.36 2.63 -5.87
N GLU A 31 -6.59 1.66 -6.37
CA GLU A 31 -7.03 0.78 -7.46
C GLU A 31 -7.78 -0.47 -6.99
N ALA A 32 -7.90 -0.67 -5.67
CA ALA A 32 -8.43 -1.90 -5.05
C ALA A 32 -7.73 -3.17 -5.58
N MET A 33 -6.43 -3.06 -5.84
CA MET A 33 -5.60 -4.14 -6.38
C MET A 33 -4.80 -4.79 -5.24
N PRO A 34 -4.80 -6.13 -5.10
CA PRO A 34 -3.97 -6.80 -4.13
C PRO A 34 -2.47 -6.52 -4.35
N LEU A 35 -1.72 -6.35 -3.27
CA LEU A 35 -0.27 -6.19 -3.34
C LEU A 35 0.41 -7.53 -3.04
N LEU A 36 1.25 -8.00 -3.96
CA LEU A 36 2.12 -9.16 -3.75
C LEU A 36 3.35 -8.74 -2.94
N THR A 37 3.55 -9.30 -1.76
CA THR A 37 4.66 -8.95 -0.88
C THR A 37 4.98 -10.08 0.10
N SER A 38 6.22 -10.15 0.58
CA SER A 38 6.61 -10.96 1.72
C SER A 38 6.53 -10.19 3.05
N ASP A 39 6.24 -8.89 2.99
CA ASP A 39 6.12 -8.03 4.16
C ASP A 39 4.66 -7.97 4.66
N ALA A 40 4.40 -8.66 5.77
CA ALA A 40 3.08 -8.72 6.39
C ALA A 40 2.62 -7.37 6.99
N GLU A 41 3.52 -6.41 7.23
CA GLU A 41 3.15 -5.11 7.80
C GLU A 41 2.29 -4.28 6.84
N PHE A 42 2.29 -4.59 5.54
CA PHE A 42 1.39 -3.97 4.56
C PHE A 42 -0.09 -4.23 4.87
N ALA A 43 -0.45 -5.34 5.52
CA ALA A 43 -1.82 -5.64 5.92
C ALA A 43 -2.40 -4.60 6.90
N ARG A 44 -1.54 -3.91 7.66
CA ARG A 44 -1.96 -2.88 8.65
C ARG A 44 -2.61 -1.66 8.02
N TYR A 45 -2.45 -1.49 6.71
CA TYR A 45 -3.08 -0.43 5.93
C TYR A 45 -4.48 -0.77 5.44
N GLY A 46 -4.99 -1.98 5.73
CA GLY A 46 -6.30 -2.42 5.29
C GLY A 46 -6.40 -2.70 3.79
N ILE A 47 -5.27 -2.91 3.12
CA ILE A 47 -5.21 -3.35 1.73
C ILE A 47 -5.20 -4.88 1.66
N ALA A 48 -5.66 -5.43 0.53
CA ALA A 48 -5.51 -6.86 0.25
C ALA A 48 -4.03 -7.18 -0.04
N ILE A 49 -3.50 -8.24 0.56
CA ILE A 49 -2.15 -8.73 0.32
C ILE A 49 -2.16 -10.15 -0.20
N LEU A 50 -1.23 -10.45 -1.10
CA LEU A 50 -0.91 -11.79 -1.57
C LEU A 50 0.49 -12.14 -1.07
N ASP A 51 0.65 -13.35 -0.55
CA ASP A 51 1.95 -13.85 -0.14
C ASP A 51 2.77 -14.25 -1.38
N SER A 52 4.01 -13.79 -1.45
CA SER A 52 4.93 -14.09 -2.56
C SER A 52 5.64 -15.45 -2.44
N THR A 53 5.38 -16.23 -1.40
CA THR A 53 6.02 -17.54 -1.16
C THR A 53 5.27 -18.73 -1.77
N GLN A 54 4.35 -18.49 -2.71
CA GLN A 54 3.68 -19.53 -3.50
C GLN A 54 4.19 -19.60 -4.93
#